data_AF-A0A1G4GA28-F1
#
_entry.id   AF-A0A1G4GA28-F1
#
_cell.length_a   1.000
_cell.length_b   1.000
_cell.length_c   1.000
_cell.angle_alpha   90.00
_cell.angle_beta   90.00
_cell.angle_gamma   90.00
#
_symmetry.space_group_name_H-M   'P 1'
#
loop_
_entity.id
_entity.type
_entity.pdbx_description
1 polymer ?
#
loop_
_entity_poly.entity_id
_entity_poly.type
_entity_poly.pdbx_seq_one_letter_code
_entity_poly.pdbx_strand_id
1 'polypeptide(L)'
;MGQTKFEEMVGFSRGYISKLKSSIGAEKLSNIVKVFPNLNLDWLIMEKGEMLNTSCPSNLNSQTADIMDKERTEYKNRYFEILEENRMLRLEIEKLRNGPGADINSL
;
A
#
# COMPACT_ATOMS: atom_id res chain seq x y z
N MET A 1 -5.08 6.24 -12.44
CA MET A 1 -5.53 7.26 -13.42
C MET A 1 -5.59 6.62 -14.79
N GLY A 2 -6.48 7.06 -15.69
CA GLY A 2 -6.54 6.55 -17.07
C GLY A 2 -5.60 7.32 -18.02
N GLN A 3 -5.26 6.70 -19.15
CA GLN A 3 -4.31 7.26 -20.15
C GLN A 3 -4.71 8.67 -20.62
N THR A 4 -5.98 8.90 -20.97
CA THR A 4 -6.48 10.20 -21.44
C THR A 4 -6.26 11.31 -20.41
N LYS A 5 -6.49 11.00 -19.13
CA LYS A 5 -6.30 11.95 -18.03
C LYS A 5 -4.83 12.27 -17.82
N PHE A 6 -3.94 11.28 -18.00
CA PHE A 6 -2.50 11.51 -17.99
C PHE A 6 -2.09 12.44 -19.14
N GLU A 7 -2.50 12.13 -20.37
CA GLU A 7 -2.18 12.93 -21.56
C GLU A 7 -2.60 14.39 -21.39
N GLU A 8 -3.83 14.63 -20.91
CA GLU A 8 -4.33 15.98 -20.63
C GLU A 8 -3.48 16.70 -19.56
N MET A 9 -3.07 15.99 -18.52
CA MET A 9 -2.31 16.57 -17.40
C MET A 9 -0.89 17.01 -17.80
N VAL A 10 -0.20 16.22 -18.64
CA VAL A 10 1.15 16.55 -19.12
C VAL A 10 1.15 17.43 -20.39
N GLY A 11 -0.03 17.88 -20.84
CA GLY A 11 -0.18 18.75 -22.00
C GLY A 11 0.06 18.01 -23.33
N PHE A 12 -0.27 16.73 -23.38
CA PHE A 12 -0.21 15.92 -24.60
C PHE A 12 -1.57 15.88 -25.30
N SER A 13 -1.55 15.75 -26.61
CA SER A 13 -2.78 15.51 -27.38
C SER A 13 -3.36 14.14 -27.03
N ARG A 14 -4.68 14.00 -27.04
CA ARG A 14 -5.34 12.70 -26.84
C ARG A 14 -4.82 11.65 -27.84
N GLY A 15 -4.47 10.48 -27.33
CA GLY A 15 -3.89 9.39 -28.10
C GLY A 15 -2.42 9.62 -28.49
N TYR A 16 -1.73 10.61 -27.91
CA TYR A 16 -0.29 10.81 -28.13
C TYR A 16 0.52 9.59 -27.69
N ILE A 17 0.23 9.05 -26.50
CA ILE A 17 0.94 7.89 -25.96
C ILE A 17 0.68 6.65 -26.82
N SER A 18 -0.54 6.48 -27.33
CA SER A 18 -0.88 5.40 -28.26
C SER A 18 -0.15 5.49 -29.61
N LYS A 19 0.29 6.69 -30.01
CA LYS A 19 1.02 6.94 -31.26
C LYS A 19 2.53 6.99 -31.08
N LEU A 20 3.02 6.90 -29.84
CA LEU A 20 4.44 6.96 -29.51
C LEU A 20 5.12 5.65 -29.95
N LYS A 21 6.02 5.71 -30.94
CA LYS A 21 6.60 4.50 -31.55
C LYS A 21 8.02 4.15 -31.09
N SER A 22 8.80 5.08 -30.55
CA SER A 22 10.24 4.82 -30.38
C SER A 22 10.99 5.75 -29.45
N SER A 23 10.60 7.02 -29.32
CA SER A 23 11.24 7.93 -28.36
C SER A 23 10.35 9.11 -28.02
N ILE A 24 10.45 9.58 -26.79
CA ILE A 24 9.78 10.79 -26.33
C ILE A 24 10.78 11.96 -26.37
N GLY A 25 10.35 13.09 -26.93
CA GLY A 25 11.22 14.27 -27.06
C GLY A 25 11.52 14.92 -25.71
N ALA A 26 12.67 15.57 -25.59
CA ALA A 26 13.11 16.26 -24.37
C ALA A 26 12.09 17.29 -23.85
N GLU A 27 11.40 18.00 -24.74
CA GLU A 27 10.33 18.94 -24.38
C GLU A 27 9.17 18.23 -23.66
N LYS A 28 8.77 17.07 -24.16
CA LYS A 28 7.67 16.27 -23.60
C LYS A 28 8.07 15.66 -22.26
N LEU A 29 9.32 15.21 -22.13
CA LEU A 29 9.90 14.78 -20.85
C LEU A 29 9.92 15.92 -19.83
N SER A 30 10.28 17.14 -20.23
CA SER A 30 10.25 18.30 -19.34
C SER A 30 8.85 18.54 -18.77
N ASN A 31 7.81 18.40 -19.60
CA ASN A 31 6.42 18.54 -19.14
C ASN A 31 6.02 17.41 -18.17
N ILE A 32 6.43 16.17 -18.42
CA ILE A 32 6.19 15.05 -17.51
C ILE A 32 6.85 15.30 -16.15
N VAL A 33 8.11 15.71 -16.13
CA VAL A 33 8.86 15.98 -14.88
C VAL A 33 8.26 17.16 -14.11
N LYS A 34 7.77 18.20 -14.81
CA LYS A 34 7.07 19.32 -14.16
C LYS A 34 5.78 18.88 -13.45
N VAL A 35 5.05 17.94 -14.03
CA VAL A 35 3.79 17.42 -13.47
C VAL A 35 4.04 16.34 -12.42
N PHE A 36 5.07 15.52 -12.62
CA PHE A 36 5.45 14.40 -11.75
C PHE A 36 6.90 14.59 -11.25
N PRO A 37 7.14 15.53 -10.32
CA PRO A 37 8.49 15.83 -9.82
C PRO A 37 9.10 14.68 -9.00
N ASN A 38 8.27 13.75 -8.54
CA ASN A 38 8.68 12.55 -7.82
C ASN A 38 9.05 11.38 -8.75
N LEU A 39 8.81 11.50 -10.06
CA LEU A 39 9.15 10.47 -11.03
C LEU A 39 10.66 10.50 -11.31
N ASN A 40 11.28 9.32 -11.27
CA ASN A 40 12.68 9.17 -11.63
C ASN A 40 12.84 9.20 -13.15
N LEU A 41 13.69 10.11 -13.64
CA LEU A 41 13.97 10.26 -15.06
C LEU A 41 14.83 9.12 -15.60
N ASP A 42 15.75 8.59 -14.80
CA ASP A 42 16.62 7.47 -15.18
C ASP A 42 15.79 6.20 -15.40
N TRP A 43 14.76 6.00 -14.58
CA TRP A 43 13.80 4.92 -14.80
C TRP A 43 13.01 5.12 -16.08
N LEU A 44 12.55 6.35 -16.36
CA LEU A 44 11.70 6.63 -17.52
C LEU A 44 12.45 6.54 -18.85
N ILE A 45 13.71 6.99 -18.90
CA ILE A 45 14.48 7.09 -20.14
C ILE A 45 15.44 5.92 -20.31
N MET A 46 16.11 5.52 -19.23
CA MET A 46 17.15 4.50 -19.27
C MET A 46 16.63 3.11 -18.88
N GLU A 47 15.35 3.01 -18.50
CA GLU A 47 14.71 1.78 -17.99
C GLU A 47 15.48 1.17 -16.80
N LYS A 48 16.15 2.01 -16.01
CA LYS A 48 17.01 1.59 -14.90
C LYS A 48 16.60 2.26 -13.58
N GLY A 49 16.72 1.50 -12.49
CA GLY A 49 16.44 2.00 -11.14
C GLY A 49 14.96 1.93 -10.77
N GLU A 50 14.58 2.70 -9.76
CA GLU A 50 13.21 2.75 -9.25
C GLU A 50 12.41 3.85 -9.93
N MET A 51 11.11 3.61 -10.12
CA MET A 51 10.19 4.55 -10.77
C MET A 51 10.07 5.89 -10.03
N LEU A 52 10.19 5.88 -8.70
CA LEU A 52 10.01 7.05 -7.86
C LEU A 52 11.33 7.40 -7.17
N ASN A 53 11.61 8.70 -7.06
CA ASN A 53 12.73 9.18 -6.27
C ASN A 53 12.38 9.06 -4.79
N THR A 54 13.05 8.15 -4.07
CA THR A 54 12.88 7.89 -2.63
C THR A 54 13.27 9.07 -1.74
N SER A 55 13.98 10.08 -2.28
CA SER A 55 14.50 11.23 -1.53
C SER A 55 13.66 12.50 -1.62
N CYS A 56 12.55 12.51 -2.36
CA CYS A 56 11.70 13.69 -2.41
C CYS A 56 10.77 13.69 -1.18
N PRO A 57 10.75 14.77 -0.36
CA PRO A 57 9.73 14.91 0.67
C PRO A 57 8.40 15.04 -0.07
N SER A 58 7.63 13.96 -0.09
CA SER A 58 6.27 13.96 -0.55
C SER A 58 5.50 14.96 0.30
N ASN A 59 5.30 16.18 -0.20
CA ASN A 59 4.24 17.09 0.22
C ASN A 59 2.86 16.52 -0.22
N LEU A 60 2.65 15.23 0.01
CA LEU A 60 1.34 14.58 0.05
C LEU A 60 1.03 14.41 1.52
N ASN A 61 0.41 15.42 2.12
CA ASN A 61 -0.17 15.47 3.47
C ASN A 61 0.36 14.37 4.42
N SER A 62 1.43 14.66 5.14
CA SER A 62 1.98 13.81 6.22
C SER A 62 0.91 13.24 7.17
N GLN A 63 -0.23 13.93 7.31
CA GLN A 63 -1.38 13.49 8.12
C GLN A 63 -2.08 12.22 7.61
N THR A 64 -2.20 12.00 6.30
CA THR A 64 -2.98 10.85 5.80
C THR A 64 -2.22 9.53 5.89
N ALA A 65 -0.89 9.56 5.72
CA ALA A 65 -0.05 8.37 5.90
C ALA A 65 0.02 7.98 7.40
N ASP A 66 0.19 8.96 8.29
CA ASP A 66 0.21 8.74 9.74
C ASP A 66 -1.12 8.19 10.28
N ILE A 67 -2.26 8.63 9.76
CA ILE A 67 -3.58 8.10 10.16
C ILE A 67 -3.72 6.63 9.74
N MET A 68 -3.37 6.31 8.49
CA MET A 68 -3.46 4.92 7.99
C MET A 68 -2.51 3.97 8.72
N ASP A 69 -1.32 4.43 9.11
CA ASP A 69 -0.37 3.62 9.89
C ASP A 69 -0.82 3.44 11.34
N LYS A 70 -1.46 4.45 11.95
CA LYS A 70 -2.09 4.32 13.27
C LYS A 70 -3.26 3.35 13.25
N GLU A 71 -4.18 3.49 12.29
CA GLU A 71 -5.32 2.56 12.14
C GLU A 71 -4.83 1.13 11.93
N ARG A 72 -3.84 0.92 11.05
CA ARG A 72 -3.22 -0.40 10.83
C ARG A 72 -2.64 -0.99 12.11
N THR A 73 -1.97 -0.15 12.92
CA THR A 73 -1.38 -0.57 14.19
C THR A 73 -2.45 -0.95 15.21
N GLU A 74 -3.53 -0.17 15.28
CA GLU A 74 -4.65 -0.42 16.19
C GLU A 74 -5.39 -1.72 15.86
N TYR A 75 -5.72 -1.96 14.59
CA TYR A 75 -6.33 -3.21 14.16
C TYR A 75 -5.45 -4.42 14.49
N LYS A 76 -4.13 -4.31 14.28
CA LYS A 76 -3.18 -5.37 14.60
C LYS A 76 -3.17 -5.68 16.10
N ASN A 77 -3.17 -4.64 16.94
CA ASN A 77 -3.17 -4.80 18.40
C ASN A 77 -4.47 -5.43 18.90
N ARG A 78 -5.62 -4.96 18.42
CA ARG A 78 -6.94 -5.54 18.73
C ARG A 78 -7.02 -7.02 18.33
N TYR A 79 -6.51 -7.36 17.16
CA TYR A 79 -6.50 -8.74 16.68
C TYR A 79 -5.63 -9.63 17.57
N PHE A 80 -4.48 -9.13 18.01
CA PHE A 80 -3.59 -9.87 18.91
C PHE A 80 -4.22 -10.14 20.29
N GLU A 81 -4.89 -9.15 20.86
CA GLU A 81 -5.60 -9.28 22.14
C GLU A 81 -6.70 -10.35 22.07
N ILE A 82 -7.53 -10.33 21.02
CA ILE A 82 -8.57 -11.33 20.77
C ILE A 82 -7.97 -12.74 20.58
N LEU A 83 -6.84 -12.85 19.88
CA LEU A 83 -6.17 -14.15 19.71
C LEU A 83 -5.68 -14.73 21.04
N GLU A 84 -5.15 -13.89 21.92
CA GLU A 84 -4.68 -14.32 23.25
C GLU A 84 -5.87 -14.73 24.14
N GLU A 85 -6.97 -13.97 24.12
CA GLU A 85 -8.20 -14.36 24.82
C GLU A 85 -8.71 -15.72 24.33
N ASN A 86 -8.77 -15.92 23.01
CA ASN A 86 -9.16 -17.19 22.42
C ASN A 86 -8.23 -18.34 22.85
N ARG A 87 -6.93 -18.07 22.99
CA ARG A 87 -5.95 -19.04 23.47
C ARG A 87 -6.21 -19.41 24.92
N MET A 88 -6.46 -18.42 25.78
CA MET A 88 -6.75 -18.63 27.20
C MET A 88 -8.08 -19.37 27.43
N LEU A 89 -9.12 -19.02 26.68
CA LEU A 89 -10.41 -19.70 26.72
C LEU A 89 -10.28 -21.18 26.33
N ARG A 90 -9.47 -21.49 25.31
CA ARG A 90 -9.21 -22.88 24.92
C ARG A 90 -8.52 -23.68 26.03
N LEU A 91 -7.55 -23.09 26.71
CA LEU A 91 -6.87 -23.73 27.85
C LEU A 91 -7.83 -23.97 29.02
N GLU A 92 -8.72 -23.03 29.30
CA GLU A 92 -9.69 -23.18 30.38
C GLU A 92 -10.73 -24.26 30.08
N ILE A 93 -11.25 -24.30 28.84
CA ILE A 93 -12.14 -25.38 28.38
C ILE A 93 -11.46 -26.74 28.51
N GLU A 94 -10.18 -26.84 28.18
CA GLU A 94 -9.41 -28.07 28.32
C GLU A 94 -9.26 -28.50 29.77
N LYS A 95 -8.94 -27.56 30.69
CA LYS A 95 -8.87 -27.84 32.12
C LYS A 95 -10.20 -28.32 32.69
N LEU A 96 -11.30 -27.66 32.32
CA LEU A 96 -12.64 -28.04 32.77
C LEU A 96 -13.05 -29.41 32.24
N ARG A 97 -12.67 -29.73 31.00
CA ARG A 97 -12.91 -31.06 30.40
C ARG A 97 -12.07 -32.16 31.07
N ASN A 98 -10.85 -31.84 31.50
CA ASN A 98 -9.91 -32.79 32.10
C ASN A 98 -9.94 -32.77 33.65
N GLY A 99 -10.83 -31.98 34.25
CA GLY A 99 -10.97 -31.86 35.71
C GLY A 99 -11.69 -33.06 36.34
N PRO A 100 -11.55 -33.28 37.67
CA PRO A 100 -12.04 -34.46 38.39
C PRO A 100 -13.57 -34.47 38.60
N GLY A 101 -14.33 -34.15 37.56
CA GLY A 101 -15.80 -34.14 37.54
C GLY A 101 -16.42 -34.47 36.18
N ALA A 102 -15.63 -34.91 35.19
CA ALA A 102 -16.14 -35.31 33.88
C ALA A 102 -16.75 -36.72 33.85
N ASP A 103 -16.46 -37.57 34.86
CA ASP A 103 -16.90 -38.98 34.91
C ASP A 103 -18.13 -39.23 35.81
N ILE A 104 -18.98 -38.22 36.08
CA ILE A 104 -20.15 -38.41 36.97
C ILE A 104 -21.43 -38.79 36.19
N ASN A 105 -21.39 -38.86 34.86
CA ASN A 105 -22.53 -39.26 34.02
C ASN A 105 -22.32 -40.59 33.26
N SER A 106 -21.43 -41.47 33.75
CA SER A 106 -21.32 -42.85 33.26
C SER A 106 -21.99 -43.82 34.24
N LEU A 107 -23.32 -43.80 34.29
CA LEU A 107 -24.17 -44.87 34.83
C LEU A 107 -25.51 -44.88 34.07
#